data_AF-A0A433D9W6-F1
#
_entry.id   AF-A0A433D9W6-F1
#
_cell.length_a   1.000
_cell.length_b   1.000
_cell.length_c   1.000
_cell.angle_alpha   90.00
_cell.angle_beta   90.00
_cell.angle_gamma   90.00
#
_symmetry.space_group_name_H-M   'P 1'
#
loop_
_entity.id
_entity.type
_entity.pdbx_description
1 polymer ?
#
loop_
_entity_poly.entity_id
_entity_poly.type
_entity_poly.pdbx_seq_one_letter_code
_entity_poly.pdbx_strand_id
1 'polypeptide(L)' 'MEISTNHGKTYTNVHRLYYNYFVYQSGFGPGPYTVRITDENGHKLVDSGLKPVALSIKKGKANFPNTTKKIKIKQGGQ' A
#
# COMPACT_ATOMS: atom_id res chain seq x y z
N MET A 1 2.77 -5.14 -5.21
CA MET A 1 1.51 -4.76 -4.54
C MET A 1 0.61 -5.98 -4.54
N GLU A 2 -0.28 -6.08 -3.55
CA GLU A 2 -1.23 -7.18 -3.45
C GLU A 2 -2.65 -6.64 -3.25
N ILE A 3 -3.64 -7.35 -3.79
CA ILE A 3 -5.06 -7.04 -3.65
C ILE A 3 -5.79 -8.24 -3.03
N SER A 4 -6.77 -7.94 -2.20
CA SER A 4 -7.76 -8.87 -1.69
C SER A 4 -9.16 -8.43 -2.10
N THR A 5 -9.92 -9.36 -2.69
CA THR A 5 -11.34 -9.20 -3.03
C THR A 5 -12.27 -9.85 -2.00
N ASN A 6 -11.71 -10.47 -0.96
CA ASN A 6 -12.43 -11.21 0.08
C ASN A 6 -12.14 -10.66 1.49
N HIS A 7 -12.16 -9.33 1.61
CA HIS A 7 -12.05 -8.62 2.88
C HIS A 7 -10.73 -8.88 3.63
N GLY A 8 -9.63 -9.07 2.90
CA GLY A 8 -8.30 -9.30 3.46
C GLY A 8 -8.00 -10.74 3.85
N LYS A 9 -8.86 -11.72 3.52
CA LYS A 9 -8.62 -13.14 3.85
C LYS A 9 -7.51 -13.74 2.98
N THR A 10 -7.51 -13.47 1.69
CA THR A 10 -6.44 -13.86 0.77
C THR A 10 -5.97 -12.69 -0.05
N TYR A 11 -4.69 -12.71 -0.42
CA TYR A 11 -4.03 -11.66 -1.19
C TYR A 11 -3.44 -12.26 -2.46
N THR A 12 -3.65 -11.56 -3.56
CA THR A 12 -3.09 -11.91 -4.87
C THR A 12 -2.14 -10.80 -5.30
N ASN A 13 -0.94 -11.19 -5.76
CA ASN A 13 0.03 -10.25 -6.29
C ASN A 13 -0.47 -9.68 -7.63
N VAL A 14 -0.29 -8.37 -7.82
CA VAL A 14 -0.67 -7.66 -9.05
C VAL A 14 0.55 -7.15 -9.77
N HIS A 15 0.55 -7.29 -11.09
CA HIS A 15 1.68 -6.92 -11.93
C HIS A 15 1.80 -5.39 -12.05
N ARG A 16 3.00 -4.87 -11.78
CA ARG A 16 3.33 -3.45 -11.99
C ARG A 16 3.80 -3.26 -13.43
N LEU A 17 3.08 -2.44 -14.17
CA LEU A 17 3.45 -2.00 -15.52
C LEU A 17 4.52 -0.92 -15.46
N TYR A 18 5.27 -0.77 -16.55
CA TYR A 18 6.39 0.18 -16.67
C TYR A 18 5.98 1.64 -16.45
N TYR A 19 4.70 1.98 -16.65
CA TYR A 19 4.14 3.31 -16.47
C TYR A 19 3.40 3.49 -15.12
N ASN A 20 3.77 2.70 -14.10
CA ASN A 20 3.33 2.83 -12.70
C ASN A 20 1.86 2.47 -12.40
N TYR A 21 1.27 1.59 -13.18
CA TYR A 21 -0.04 1.01 -12.90
C TYR A 21 0.08 -0.43 -12.43
N PHE A 22 -0.75 -0.81 -11.47
CA PHE A 22 -0.87 -2.20 -11.02
C PHE A 22 -2.15 -2.79 -11.61
N VAL A 23 -2.02 -3.91 -12.32
CA VAL A 23 -3.13 -4.53 -13.06
C VAL A 23 -3.31 -6.00 -12.67
N TYR A 24 -4.56 -6.42 -12.75
CA TYR A 24 -4.97 -7.82 -12.72
C TYR A 24 -5.83 -8.07 -13.94
N GLN A 25 -5.40 -9.00 -14.81
CA GLN A 25 -5.91 -9.11 -16.18
C GLN A 25 -7.41 -9.43 -16.25
N SER A 26 -7.92 -10.25 -15.32
CA SER A 26 -9.34 -10.57 -15.21
C SER A 26 -10.18 -9.46 -14.55
N GLY A 27 -9.54 -8.37 -14.11
CA GLY A 27 -10.18 -7.31 -13.34
C GLY A 27 -10.42 -7.69 -11.87
N PHE A 28 -10.65 -6.67 -11.04
CA PHE A 28 -10.85 -6.86 -9.60
C PHE A 28 -12.31 -7.14 -9.22
N GLY A 29 -13.27 -6.91 -10.13
CA GLY A 29 -14.71 -7.04 -9.88
C GLY A 29 -15.39 -5.69 -9.56
N PRO A 30 -16.49 -5.68 -8.78
CA PRO A 30 -17.14 -4.45 -8.31
C PRO A 30 -16.58 -3.89 -6.99
N GLY A 31 -15.81 -4.68 -6.24
CA GLY A 31 -15.33 -4.34 -4.90
C GLY A 31 -16.37 -4.50 -3.80
N PRO A 32 -16.05 -4.12 -2.54
CA PRO A 32 -14.85 -3.41 -2.13
C PRO A 32 -13.57 -4.27 -2.08
N TYR A 33 -12.41 -3.64 -2.23
CA TYR A 33 -11.09 -4.27 -2.15
C TYR A 33 -10.34 -3.87 -0.88
N THR A 34 -9.38 -4.72 -0.52
CA THR A 34 -8.28 -4.39 0.39
C THR A 34 -6.97 -4.44 -0.38
N VAL A 35 -6.22 -3.34 -0.36
CA VAL A 35 -4.88 -3.24 -0.92
C VAL A 35 -3.86 -3.44 0.18
N ARG A 36 -2.81 -4.21 -0.10
CA ARG A 36 -1.60 -4.31 0.72
C ARG A 36 -0.39 -3.92 -0.10
N ILE A 37 0.36 -2.95 0.40
CA ILE A 37 1.60 -2.46 -0.20
C ILE A 37 2.73 -2.76 0.78
N THR A 38 3.79 -3.37 0.29
CA THR A 38 5.02 -3.59 1.04
C THR A 38 6.10 -2.67 0.46
N ASP A 39 6.77 -1.88 1.30
CA ASP A 39 7.90 -1.04 0.87
C ASP A 39 9.20 -1.85 0.74
N GLU A 40 10.28 -1.23 0.25
CA GLU A 40 11.59 -1.91 0.14
C GLU A 40 12.18 -2.36 1.48
N ASN A 41 11.72 -1.81 2.60
CA ASN A 41 12.18 -2.15 3.95
C ASN A 41 11.31 -3.23 4.60
N GLY A 42 10.29 -3.75 3.90
CA GLY A 42 9.38 -4.78 4.39
C GLY A 42 8.21 -4.26 5.22
N HIS A 43 8.04 -2.94 5.40
CA HIS A 43 6.87 -2.38 6.07
C HIS A 43 5.63 -2.60 5.21
N LYS A 44 4.49 -2.87 5.85
CA LYS A 44 3.21 -3.12 5.18
C LYS A 44 2.21 -2.02 5.49
N LEU A 45 1.61 -1.47 4.44
CA LEU A 45 0.45 -0.58 4.49
C LEU A 45 -0.77 -1.33 3.97
N VAL A 46 -1.87 -1.30 4.73
CA VAL A 46 -3.14 -1.92 4.36
C VAL A 46 -4.22 -0.86 4.27
N ASP A 47 -4.95 -0.80 3.15
CA ASP A 47 -6.12 0.06 2.97
C ASP A 47 -7.30 -0.76 2.45
N SER A 48 -8.40 -0.76 3.21
CA SER A 48 -9.60 -1.57 2.96
C SER A 48 -10.81 -0.72 2.59
N GLY A 49 -11.82 -1.34 1.99
CA GLY A 49 -13.06 -0.63 1.61
C GLY A 49 -12.88 0.26 0.38
N LEU A 50 -11.95 -0.11 -0.51
CA LEU A 50 -11.72 0.61 -1.76
C LEU A 50 -12.77 0.19 -2.79
N LYS A 51 -13.51 1.15 -3.34
CA LYS A 51 -14.46 0.92 -4.43
C LYS A 51 -13.91 1.56 -5.70
N PRO A 52 -13.98 0.88 -6.86
CA PRO A 52 -13.55 1.48 -8.12
C PRO A 52 -14.49 2.63 -8.47
N VAL A 53 -13.93 3.81 -8.70
CA VAL A 53 -14.66 4.97 -9.21
C VAL A 53 -13.83 5.54 -10.35
N ALA A 54 -14.41 5.53 -11.56
CA ALA A 54 -13.72 5.94 -12.77
C ALA A 54 -13.22 7.39 -12.65
N LEU A 55 -11.99 7.62 -13.13
CA LEU A 55 -11.37 8.95 -13.21
C LEU A 55 -11.32 9.71 -11.88
N SER A 56 -11.21 8.99 -10.76
CA SER A 56 -11.15 9.60 -9.42
C SER A 56 -9.87 9.25 -8.68
N ILE A 57 -9.44 10.18 -7.81
CA ILE A 57 -8.34 9.97 -6.87
C ILE A 57 -8.94 9.82 -5.48
N LYS A 58 -8.56 8.77 -4.76
CA LYS A 58 -8.95 8.55 -3.37
C LYS A 58 -7.75 8.75 -2.46
N LYS A 59 -7.90 9.58 -1.43
CA LYS A 59 -6.90 9.72 -0.37
C LYS A 59 -6.80 8.40 0.41
N GLY A 60 -5.58 7.88 0.53
CA GLY A 60 -5.30 6.67 1.31
C GLY A 60 -5.48 6.90 2.81
N LYS A 61 -5.71 5.81 3.55
CA LYS A 61 -5.95 5.86 5.01
C LYS A 61 -4.70 5.88 5.89
N ALA A 62 -3.53 5.59 5.33
CA ALA A 62 -2.30 5.42 6.08
C ALA A 62 -1.07 5.89 5.28
N ASN A 63 0.05 6.07 5.98
CA ASN A 63 1.37 6.30 5.40
C ASN A 63 2.33 5.22 5.91
N PHE A 64 3.39 4.94 5.16
CA PHE A 64 4.51 4.15 5.70
C PHE A 64 5.18 4.91 6.84
N PRO A 65 5.81 4.20 7.79
CA PRO A 65 6.57 4.84 8.85
C PRO A 65 7.64 5.76 8.25
N ASN A 66 7.67 7.02 8.70
CA ASN A 66 8.77 7.90 8.36
C ASN A 66 10.00 7.45 9.18
N THR A 67 10.91 6.72 8.56
CA THR A 67 12.15 6.22 9.17
C THR A 67 13.22 7.32 9.27
N THR A 68 12.84 8.54 9.67
CA THR A 68 13.83 9.56 10.04
C THR A 68 14.64 9.03 11.22
N LYS A 69 15.84 8.51 10.95
CA LYS A 69 16.79 8.13 12.00
C LYS A 69 17.14 9.41 12.76
N LYS A 70 16.58 9.58 13.96
CA LYS A 70 17.01 10.64 14.86
C LYS A 70 18.44 10.33 15.28
N ILE A 71 19.40 11.04 14.69
CA ILE A 71 20.78 11.03 15.19
C ILE A 71 20.73 11.68 16.57
N LYS A 72 20.84 10.88 17.63
CA LYS A 72 21.06 11.40 18.98
C LYS A 72 22.54 11.72 19.11
N ILE A 73 22.91 12.98 18.92
CA ILE A 73 24.23 13.47 19.29
C ILE A 73 24.22 13.63 20.81
N LYS A 74 24.94 12.76 21.53
CA LYS A 74 25.21 12.98 22.96
C LYS A 74 26.43 13.91 23.02
N GLN A 75 26.23 15.18 23.39
CA GLN A 75 27.36 16.03 23.77
C GLN A 75 27.93 15.47 25.08
N GLY A 76 29.21 15.13 25.08
CA GLY A 76 29.93 14.65 26.26
C GLY A 76 30.62 15.79 27.01
N GLY A 77 30.58 15.72 28.34
CA GLY A 77 31.34 16.53 29.29
C GLY A 77 30.46 17.52 30.07
N GLN A 78 30.53 17.62 31.40
CA GLN A 78 31.52 17.14 32.38
C GLN A 78 30.93 16.13 33.37
#